data_AF-A0AAJ2L8D2-F1
#
_entry.id   AF-A0AAJ2L8D2-F1
#
_cell.length_a   1.000
_cell.length_b   1.000
_cell.length_c   1.000
_cell.angle_alpha   90.00
_cell.angle_beta   90.00
_cell.angle_gamma   90.00
#
_symmetry.space_group_name_H-M   'P 1'
#
loop_
_entity.id
_entity.type
_entity.pdbx_description
1 polymer ?
#
loop_
_entity_poly.entity_id
_entity_poly.type
_entity_poly.pdbx_seq_one_letter_code
_entity_poly.pdbx_strand_id
1 'polypeptide(L)'
;MEQIVLNNGTYIQISVSDEQKLFARQLVNHSIIHHHISNIWDKNEDRLAQTRMMRFTGTLGEVVFADCYHLPRPTRSFGATDGQDWGQDFLIRSDTEDFAVDIKSMKRRSGILAGDYVLNIPSSQLHKPGSKTSHYFCISFHQSETDGTIASLLGFIDKQALENGRTGTLFRAGTKRTRADGTAFTFNESTYEVLFSDIAPPVVTNSLRRIKGFRLCELK
;
A
#
# COMPACT_ATOMS: atom_id res chain seq x y z
N MET A 1 -16.05 9.95 23.21
CA MET A 1 -14.80 10.08 22.42
C MET A 1 -15.19 10.68 21.09
N GLU A 2 -14.74 11.89 20.76
CA GLU A 2 -15.04 12.48 19.44
C GLU A 2 -14.24 11.75 18.37
N GLN A 3 -14.93 10.94 17.58
CA GLN A 3 -14.37 10.32 16.38
C GLN A 3 -14.34 11.39 15.30
N ILE A 4 -13.14 11.79 14.84
CA ILE A 4 -13.04 12.64 13.66
C ILE A 4 -13.53 11.79 12.48
N VAL A 5 -14.66 12.18 11.90
CA VAL A 5 -15.15 11.64 10.64
C VAL A 5 -14.37 12.33 9.54
N LEU A 6 -13.49 11.58 8.85
CA LEU A 6 -12.84 12.07 7.65
C LEU A 6 -13.80 11.90 6.46
N ASN A 7 -13.71 12.82 5.50
CA ASN A 7 -14.44 12.71 4.24
C ASN A 7 -13.57 11.99 3.20
N ASN A 8 -14.21 11.45 2.17
CA ASN A 8 -13.49 10.99 0.98
C ASN A 8 -12.64 12.14 0.42
N GLY A 9 -11.42 11.82 -0.02
CA GLY A 9 -10.45 12.82 -0.45
C GLY A 9 -9.61 13.42 0.69
N THR A 10 -9.76 12.96 1.93
CA THR A 10 -8.82 13.28 3.02
C THR A 10 -7.81 12.15 3.22
N TYR A 11 -6.54 12.50 3.45
CA TYR A 11 -5.48 11.56 3.79
C TYR A 11 -4.63 12.10 4.94
N ILE A 12 -3.86 11.22 5.57
CA ILE A 12 -2.97 11.58 6.69
C ILE A 12 -1.54 11.59 6.19
N GLN A 13 -0.72 12.55 6.62
CA GLN A 13 0.73 12.42 6.50
C GLN A 13 1.40 12.31 7.86
N ILE A 14 2.47 11.51 7.92
CA ILE A 14 3.34 11.33 9.09
C ILE A 14 4.80 11.21 8.64
N SER A 15 5.74 11.59 9.52
CA SER A 15 7.16 11.31 9.33
C SER A 15 7.45 9.84 9.61
N VAL A 16 8.20 9.20 8.71
CA VAL A 16 8.71 7.84 8.90
C VAL A 16 10.02 7.89 9.68
N SER A 17 10.09 7.16 10.80
CA SER A 17 11.26 7.16 11.67
C SER A 17 12.44 6.39 11.05
N ASP A 18 13.65 6.70 11.50
CA ASP A 18 14.85 5.94 11.12
C ASP A 18 14.78 4.49 11.60
N GLU A 19 14.14 4.26 12.75
CA GLU A 19 13.93 2.94 13.33
C GLU A 19 13.00 2.08 12.45
N GLN A 20 11.88 2.64 11.96
CA GLN A 20 10.99 1.97 11.01
C GLN A 20 11.72 1.60 9.71
N LYS A 21 12.51 2.53 9.17
CA LYS A 21 13.32 2.31 7.96
C LYS A 21 14.38 1.23 8.21
N LEU A 22 15.04 1.24 9.35
CA LEU A 22 16.06 0.25 9.71
C LEU A 22 15.45 -1.15 9.85
N PHE A 23 14.34 -1.28 10.57
CA PHE A 23 13.63 -2.53 10.77
C PHE A 23 13.19 -3.14 9.42
N ALA A 24 12.56 -2.34 8.55
CA ALA A 24 12.16 -2.79 7.22
C ALA A 24 13.37 -3.23 6.36
N ARG A 25 14.51 -2.52 6.43
CA ARG A 25 15.75 -2.94 5.74
C ARG A 25 16.27 -4.27 6.26
N GLN A 26 16.25 -4.48 7.57
CA GLN A 26 16.72 -5.71 8.20
C GLN A 26 15.86 -6.91 7.76
N LEU A 27 14.53 -6.76 7.76
CA LEU A 27 13.62 -7.81 7.28
C LEU A 27 13.84 -8.16 5.81
N VAL A 28 13.97 -7.17 4.95
CA VAL A 28 14.23 -7.40 3.51
C VAL A 28 15.58 -8.08 3.31
N ASN A 29 16.62 -7.66 4.03
CA ASN A 29 17.94 -8.29 3.93
C ASN A 29 17.89 -9.74 4.40
N HIS A 30 17.25 -10.01 5.53
CA HIS A 30 17.03 -11.37 6.02
C HIS A 30 16.30 -12.20 4.96
N SER A 31 15.24 -11.65 4.36
CA SER A 31 14.47 -12.37 3.34
C SER A 31 15.31 -12.69 2.10
N ILE A 32 16.11 -11.76 1.60
CA ILE A 32 16.98 -11.97 0.45
C ILE A 32 18.06 -13.03 0.73
N ILE A 33 18.63 -13.03 1.94
CA ILE A 33 19.69 -13.97 2.33
C ILE A 33 19.14 -15.39 2.50
N HIS A 34 17.98 -15.53 3.13
CA HIS A 34 17.47 -16.83 3.59
C HIS A 34 16.41 -17.44 2.68
N HIS A 35 15.89 -16.71 1.69
CA HIS A 35 14.77 -17.16 0.89
C HIS A 35 14.97 -16.93 -0.61
N HIS A 36 15.29 -18.02 -1.29
CA HIS A 36 15.56 -18.08 -2.73
C HIS A 36 14.29 -18.22 -3.58
N ILE A 37 13.16 -17.60 -3.20
CA ILE A 37 12.01 -17.57 -4.11
C ILE A 37 12.39 -16.68 -5.30
N SER A 38 12.57 -17.35 -6.44
CA SER A 38 12.83 -16.70 -7.72
C SER A 38 11.65 -15.80 -8.08
N ASN A 39 11.88 -14.49 -8.04
CA ASN A 39 11.01 -13.52 -8.65
C ASN A 39 11.24 -13.55 -10.18
N ILE A 40 10.22 -13.20 -10.96
CA ILE A 40 10.31 -13.07 -12.42
C ILE A 40 11.42 -12.10 -12.87
N TRP A 41 11.87 -11.24 -11.94
CA TRP A 41 12.89 -10.23 -12.13
C TRP A 41 14.31 -10.68 -11.73
N ASP A 42 14.47 -11.80 -11.03
CA ASP A 42 15.75 -12.19 -10.40
C ASP A 42 16.79 -12.69 -11.39
N LYS A 43 16.43 -12.90 -12.67
CA LYS A 43 17.35 -13.30 -13.75
C LYS A 43 18.10 -12.11 -14.37
N ASN A 44 17.90 -10.89 -13.88
CA ASN A 44 18.51 -9.68 -14.42
C ASN A 44 19.09 -8.84 -13.28
N GLU A 45 20.41 -8.66 -13.25
CA GLU A 45 21.12 -7.99 -12.15
C GLU A 45 20.63 -6.55 -11.91
N ASP A 46 20.32 -5.78 -12.96
CA ASP A 46 19.75 -4.44 -12.84
C ASP A 46 18.36 -4.44 -12.17
N ARG A 47 17.63 -5.54 -12.30
CA ARG A 47 16.32 -5.71 -11.69
C ARG A 47 16.39 -6.22 -10.24
N LEU A 48 17.50 -6.79 -9.79
CA LEU A 48 17.68 -7.19 -8.39
C LEU A 48 17.65 -5.98 -7.44
N ALA A 49 18.35 -4.90 -7.81
CA ALA A 49 18.32 -3.64 -7.06
C ALA A 49 16.89 -3.06 -7.00
N GLN A 50 16.15 -3.14 -8.10
CA GLN A 50 14.75 -2.74 -8.17
C GLN A 50 13.86 -3.63 -7.29
N THR A 51 14.06 -4.95 -7.32
CA THR A 51 13.35 -5.92 -6.46
C THR A 51 13.58 -5.61 -4.99
N ARG A 52 14.83 -5.37 -4.57
CA ARG A 52 15.15 -5.00 -3.18
C ARG A 52 14.43 -3.71 -2.77
N MET A 53 14.41 -2.71 -3.64
CA MET A 53 13.72 -1.44 -3.37
C MET A 53 12.20 -1.61 -3.32
N MET A 54 11.61 -2.45 -4.18
CA MET A 54 10.18 -2.76 -4.17
C MET A 54 9.80 -3.49 -2.87
N ARG A 55 10.55 -4.54 -2.50
CA ARG A 55 10.37 -5.26 -1.23
C ARG A 55 10.48 -4.31 -0.04
N PHE A 56 11.50 -3.44 -0.02
CA PHE A 56 11.63 -2.43 1.03
C PHE A 56 10.44 -1.48 1.09
N THR A 57 9.88 -1.07 -0.05
CA THR A 57 8.71 -0.17 -0.06
C THR A 57 7.46 -0.86 0.48
N GLY A 58 7.24 -2.13 0.12
CA GLY A 58 6.14 -2.95 0.65
C GLY A 58 6.27 -3.14 2.17
N THR A 59 7.41 -3.69 2.61
CA THR A 59 7.68 -3.95 4.03
C THR A 59 7.67 -2.68 4.88
N LEU A 60 8.15 -1.55 4.36
CA LEU A 60 8.06 -0.27 5.08
C LEU A 60 6.59 0.16 5.27
N GLY A 61 5.73 -0.10 4.27
CA GLY A 61 4.29 0.10 4.38
C GLY A 61 3.67 -0.70 5.51
N GLU A 62 3.94 -2.00 5.55
CA GLU A 62 3.47 -2.89 6.61
C GLU A 62 3.93 -2.41 7.99
N VAL A 63 5.21 -2.05 8.14
CA VAL A 63 5.78 -1.54 9.40
C VAL A 63 5.11 -0.24 9.83
N VAL A 64 4.95 0.71 8.91
CA VAL A 64 4.31 2.00 9.20
C VAL A 64 2.84 1.80 9.57
N PHE A 65 2.11 0.94 8.84
CA PHE A 65 0.73 0.61 9.16
C PHE A 65 0.61 -0.01 10.55
N ALA A 66 1.45 -0.99 10.87
CA ALA A 66 1.48 -1.65 12.18
C ALA A 66 1.66 -0.64 13.31
N ASP A 67 2.63 0.27 13.20
CA ASP A 67 2.88 1.28 14.22
C ASP A 67 1.73 2.29 14.36
N CYS A 68 1.12 2.69 13.24
CA CYS A 68 -0.01 3.63 13.22
C CYS A 68 -1.24 3.09 13.97
N TYR A 69 -1.50 1.80 13.83
CA TYR A 69 -2.67 1.13 14.40
C TYR A 69 -2.35 0.23 15.60
N HIS A 70 -1.13 0.32 16.14
CA HIS A 70 -0.63 -0.50 17.25
C HIS A 70 -0.80 -2.02 17.06
N LEU A 71 -0.56 -2.48 15.83
CA LEU A 71 -0.54 -3.89 15.51
C LEU A 71 0.90 -4.43 15.65
N PRO A 72 1.07 -5.75 15.86
CA PRO A 72 2.38 -6.37 15.77
C PRO A 72 3.01 -6.11 14.40
N ARG A 73 4.28 -5.70 14.38
CA ARG A 73 5.03 -5.53 13.12
C ARG A 73 5.19 -6.87 12.39
N PRO A 74 5.34 -6.86 11.06
CA PRO A 74 5.65 -8.07 10.31
C PRO A 74 6.95 -8.68 10.81
N THR A 75 7.00 -10.01 10.86
CA THR A 75 8.21 -10.77 11.23
C THR A 75 8.94 -11.36 10.02
N ARG A 76 8.33 -11.25 8.83
CA ARG A 76 8.84 -11.76 7.56
C ARG A 76 8.58 -10.71 6.49
N SER A 77 9.50 -10.61 5.52
CA SER A 77 9.28 -9.85 4.28
C SER A 77 8.87 -10.82 3.17
N PHE A 78 8.09 -10.34 2.20
CA PHE A 78 7.69 -11.08 1.01
C PHE A 78 8.87 -11.81 0.33
N GLY A 79 8.61 -13.03 -0.15
CA GLY A 79 9.61 -13.91 -0.77
C GLY A 79 10.25 -14.93 0.17
N ALA A 80 9.74 -15.08 1.41
CA ALA A 80 10.14 -16.15 2.32
C ALA A 80 9.83 -17.55 1.76
N THR A 81 10.50 -18.64 2.12
CA THR A 81 10.25 -19.99 1.55
C THR A 81 8.80 -20.48 1.68
N ASP A 82 8.04 -19.89 2.61
CA ASP A 82 6.58 -20.05 2.82
C ASP A 82 5.76 -18.85 2.33
N GLY A 83 6.36 -17.98 1.51
CA GLY A 83 5.99 -16.60 1.17
C GLY A 83 4.81 -16.47 0.20
N GLN A 84 3.87 -17.42 0.26
CA GLN A 84 2.52 -17.15 -0.17
C GLN A 84 1.88 -16.26 0.88
N ASP A 85 2.11 -14.96 0.74
CA ASP A 85 1.18 -14.01 1.29
C ASP A 85 -0.14 -14.22 0.53
N TRP A 86 -1.14 -14.74 1.22
CA TRP A 86 -2.49 -14.91 0.71
C TRP A 86 -3.19 -13.54 0.56
N GLY A 87 -2.42 -12.45 0.53
CA GLY A 87 -2.85 -11.06 0.57
C GLY A 87 -3.43 -10.73 1.94
N GLN A 88 -2.74 -11.16 3.00
CA GLN A 88 -3.12 -10.94 4.39
C GLN A 88 -1.88 -10.53 5.16
N ASP A 89 -1.54 -9.25 5.09
CA ASP A 89 -0.48 -8.66 5.92
C ASP A 89 -0.95 -8.56 7.38
N PHE A 90 -2.23 -8.22 7.59
CA PHE A 90 -2.84 -8.10 8.91
C PHE A 90 -4.20 -8.79 8.98
N LEU A 91 -4.50 -9.38 10.13
CA LEU A 91 -5.85 -9.80 10.50
C LEU A 91 -6.30 -8.95 11.68
N ILE A 92 -7.19 -7.99 11.42
CA ILE A 92 -7.78 -7.14 12.46
C ILE A 92 -9.12 -7.77 12.84
N ARG A 93 -9.22 -8.24 14.07
CA ARG A 93 -10.46 -8.83 14.59
C ARG A 93 -11.30 -7.76 15.27
N SER A 94 -12.58 -7.75 14.97
CA SER A 94 -13.59 -6.96 15.69
C SER A 94 -14.70 -7.88 16.20
N ASP A 95 -15.58 -7.35 17.04
CA ASP A 95 -16.72 -8.12 17.57
C ASP A 95 -17.71 -8.53 16.45
N THR A 96 -17.70 -7.82 15.32
CA THR A 96 -18.65 -8.01 14.21
C THR A 96 -18.05 -8.74 13.03
N GLU A 97 -16.77 -8.51 12.73
CA GLU A 97 -16.11 -9.11 11.57
C GLU A 97 -14.57 -9.13 11.69
N ASP A 98 -13.96 -10.04 10.92
CA ASP A 98 -12.52 -10.15 10.75
C ASP A 98 -12.09 -9.46 9.45
N PHE A 99 -11.20 -8.47 9.55
CA PHE A 99 -10.64 -7.75 8.41
C PHE A 99 -9.25 -8.30 8.08
N ALA A 100 -9.14 -9.05 6.99
CA ALA A 100 -7.86 -9.39 6.38
C ALA A 100 -7.40 -8.26 5.45
N VAL A 101 -6.35 -7.55 5.85
CA VAL A 101 -5.85 -6.33 5.18
C VAL A 101 -4.55 -6.61 4.46
N ASP A 102 -4.45 -6.18 3.21
CA ASP A 102 -3.23 -6.15 2.38
C ASP A 102 -2.79 -4.70 2.16
N ILE A 103 -1.53 -4.39 2.43
CA ILE A 103 -0.96 -3.04 2.37
C ILE A 103 -0.36 -2.79 0.98
N LYS A 104 -1.00 -1.91 0.22
CA LYS A 104 -0.52 -1.45 -1.08
C LYS A 104 0.31 -0.19 -0.93
N SER A 105 1.62 -0.36 -1.01
CA SER A 105 2.61 0.70 -0.84
C SER A 105 3.22 1.17 -2.14
N MET A 106 3.42 2.48 -2.27
CA MET A 106 4.05 3.09 -3.44
C MET A 106 4.98 4.23 -3.09
N LYS A 107 5.86 4.60 -4.02
CA LYS A 107 6.68 5.81 -3.94
C LYS A 107 6.19 6.84 -4.94
N ARG A 108 6.11 8.09 -4.51
CA ARG A 108 5.82 9.26 -5.34
C ARG A 108 6.90 10.31 -5.16
N ARG A 109 7.01 11.21 -6.13
CA ARG A 109 7.96 12.33 -6.09
C ARG A 109 7.54 13.43 -5.12
N SER A 110 6.24 13.53 -4.83
CA SER A 110 5.66 14.57 -3.98
C SER A 110 4.61 13.97 -3.05
N GLY A 111 4.44 14.63 -1.90
CA GLY A 111 3.38 14.37 -0.93
C GLY A 111 2.06 15.08 -1.22
N ILE A 112 2.02 15.90 -2.27
CA ILE A 112 0.79 16.52 -2.77
C ILE A 112 0.12 15.50 -3.69
N LEU A 113 -1.02 14.98 -3.24
CA LEU A 113 -1.77 13.95 -3.95
C LEU A 113 -3.01 14.58 -4.60
N ALA A 114 -3.34 14.14 -5.82
CA ALA A 114 -4.53 14.58 -6.55
C ALA A 114 -5.60 13.49 -6.53
N GLY A 115 -6.87 13.88 -6.66
CA GLY A 115 -8.01 12.96 -6.68
C GLY A 115 -7.96 11.92 -7.80
N ASP A 116 -7.44 12.33 -8.96
CA ASP A 116 -7.36 11.52 -10.19
C ASP A 116 -6.16 10.54 -10.22
N TYR A 117 -5.29 10.59 -9.22
CA TYR A 117 -4.24 9.59 -9.05
C TYR A 117 -4.86 8.23 -8.76
N VAL A 118 -4.21 7.17 -9.23
CA VAL A 118 -4.72 5.80 -9.07
C VAL A 118 -3.82 4.91 -8.23
N LEU A 119 -4.45 3.98 -7.52
CA LEU A 119 -3.85 2.71 -7.13
C LEU A 119 -4.26 1.64 -8.15
N ASN A 120 -3.27 0.90 -8.64
CA ASN A 120 -3.49 -0.22 -9.55
C ASN A 120 -3.43 -1.54 -8.78
N ILE A 121 -4.47 -2.35 -8.91
CA ILE A 121 -4.54 -3.70 -8.35
C ILE A 121 -4.72 -4.67 -9.51
N PRO A 122 -3.66 -5.39 -9.93
CA PRO A 122 -3.76 -6.42 -10.94
C PRO A 122 -4.83 -7.45 -10.58
N SER A 123 -5.66 -7.82 -11.56
CA SER A 123 -6.72 -8.82 -11.41
C SER A 123 -6.16 -10.17 -10.95
N SER A 124 -4.94 -10.51 -11.38
CA SER A 124 -4.18 -11.69 -10.96
C SER A 124 -3.84 -11.70 -9.46
N GLN A 125 -3.66 -10.54 -8.84
CA GLN A 125 -3.43 -10.40 -7.40
C GLN A 125 -4.74 -10.49 -6.62
N LEU A 126 -5.79 -9.82 -7.11
CA LEU A 126 -7.09 -9.78 -6.44
C LEU A 126 -7.79 -11.14 -6.44
N HIS A 127 -7.77 -11.83 -7.58
CA HIS A 127 -8.38 -13.15 -7.78
C HIS A 127 -7.42 -14.30 -7.56
N LYS A 128 -6.29 -14.05 -6.89
CA LYS A 128 -5.32 -15.10 -6.56
C LYS A 128 -6.05 -16.25 -5.85
N PRO A 129 -5.95 -17.50 -6.32
CA PRO A 129 -6.60 -18.64 -5.66
C PRO A 129 -6.20 -18.71 -4.18
N GLY A 130 -7.20 -18.84 -3.30
CA GLY A 130 -6.99 -18.85 -1.85
C GLY A 130 -6.66 -17.48 -1.22
N SER A 131 -6.78 -16.38 -1.97
CA SER A 131 -6.65 -15.02 -1.41
C SER A 131 -7.58 -14.85 -0.22
N LYS A 132 -7.00 -14.44 0.91
CA LYS A 132 -7.71 -14.10 2.15
C LYS A 132 -8.04 -12.62 2.24
N THR A 133 -7.54 -11.79 1.31
CA THR A 133 -7.73 -10.35 1.34
C THR A 133 -9.21 -10.01 1.35
N SER A 134 -9.62 -9.23 2.35
CA SER A 134 -10.94 -8.59 2.40
C SER A 134 -10.83 -7.11 2.04
N HIS A 135 -9.73 -6.46 2.43
CA HIS A 135 -9.50 -5.04 2.26
C HIS A 135 -8.06 -4.78 1.82
N TYR A 136 -7.87 -3.74 1.02
CA TYR A 136 -6.56 -3.16 0.76
C TYR A 136 -6.41 -1.86 1.55
N PHE A 137 -5.20 -1.54 1.99
CA PHE A 137 -4.87 -0.24 2.55
C PHE A 137 -3.78 0.45 1.73
N CYS A 138 -4.03 1.67 1.29
CA CYS A 138 -3.14 2.39 0.39
C CYS A 138 -2.21 3.34 1.17
N ILE A 139 -0.90 3.20 0.97
CA ILE A 139 0.13 4.07 1.55
C ILE A 139 1.07 4.57 0.44
N SER A 140 1.37 5.87 0.44
CA SER A 140 2.33 6.48 -0.48
C SER A 140 3.46 7.18 0.26
N PHE A 141 4.70 6.90 -0.14
CA PHE A 141 5.90 7.52 0.40
C PHE A 141 6.45 8.59 -0.52
N HIS A 142 6.98 9.67 0.05
CA HIS A 142 7.82 10.63 -0.66
C HIS A 142 8.97 11.10 0.24
N GLN A 143 10.00 11.71 -0.38
CA GLN A 143 11.05 12.39 0.36
C GLN A 143 10.73 13.88 0.45
N SER A 144 10.79 14.42 1.66
CA SER A 144 10.80 15.84 1.99
C SER A 144 12.23 16.23 2.32
N GLU A 145 12.69 17.37 1.80
CA GLU A 145 14.02 17.90 2.12
C GLU A 145 14.16 18.26 3.60
N THR A 146 13.06 18.71 4.23
CA THR A 146 13.04 19.14 5.63
C THR A 146 12.71 18.02 6.60
N ASP A 147 11.77 17.15 6.22
CA ASP A 147 11.18 16.16 7.14
C ASP A 147 11.65 14.72 6.87
N GLY A 148 12.51 14.54 5.86
CA GLY A 148 12.94 13.21 5.41
C GLY A 148 11.81 12.42 4.77
N THR A 149 11.74 11.12 5.05
CA THR A 149 10.71 10.26 4.43
C THR A 149 9.36 10.50 5.10
N ILE A 150 8.35 10.83 4.30
CA ILE A 150 6.97 11.03 4.75
C ILE A 150 6.10 9.92 4.18
N ALA A 151 5.25 9.33 5.02
CA ALA A 151 4.19 8.42 4.60
C ALA A 151 2.87 9.20 4.51
N SER A 152 2.15 8.99 3.41
CA SER A 152 0.78 9.44 3.21
C SER A 152 -0.12 8.21 3.34
N LEU A 153 -0.98 8.17 4.34
CA LEU A 153 -1.95 7.09 4.58
C LEU A 153 -3.25 7.50 3.88
N LEU A 154 -3.59 6.80 2.79
CA LEU A 154 -4.75 7.17 1.95
C LEU A 154 -6.04 6.51 2.41
N GLY A 155 -5.96 5.29 2.94
CA GLY A 155 -7.11 4.62 3.52
C GLY A 155 -7.43 3.25 2.91
N PHE A 156 -8.67 2.80 3.14
CA PHE A 156 -9.13 1.44 2.88
C PHE A 156 -9.90 1.31 1.57
N ILE A 157 -9.79 0.14 0.96
CA ILE A 157 -10.54 -0.27 -0.23
C ILE A 157 -11.13 -1.63 0.06
N ASP A 158 -12.46 -1.73 0.04
CA ASP A 158 -13.18 -3.01 0.14
C ASP A 158 -13.02 -3.80 -1.16
N LYS A 159 -12.49 -5.03 -1.05
CA LYS A 159 -12.32 -5.92 -2.20
C LYS A 159 -13.65 -6.25 -2.86
N GLN A 160 -14.71 -6.49 -2.09
CA GLN A 160 -16.03 -6.84 -2.62
C GLN A 160 -16.66 -5.66 -3.36
N ALA A 161 -16.47 -4.43 -2.86
CA ALA A 161 -16.85 -3.21 -3.60
C ALA A 161 -16.12 -3.11 -4.95
N LEU A 162 -14.85 -3.49 -5.00
CA LEU A 162 -14.07 -3.54 -6.23
C LEU A 162 -14.60 -4.58 -7.23
N GLU A 163 -14.85 -5.80 -6.74
CA GLU A 163 -15.34 -6.92 -7.56
C GLU A 163 -16.73 -6.65 -8.15
N ASN A 164 -17.60 -6.00 -7.37
CA ASN A 164 -18.95 -5.64 -7.79
C ASN A 164 -19.02 -4.34 -8.59
N GLY A 165 -17.87 -3.69 -8.87
CA GLY A 165 -17.80 -2.45 -9.64
C GLY A 165 -18.39 -1.22 -8.92
N ARG A 166 -18.52 -1.27 -7.60
CA ARG A 166 -18.95 -0.12 -6.77
C ARG A 166 -17.81 0.88 -6.54
N THR A 167 -16.57 0.41 -6.59
CA THR A 167 -15.35 1.22 -6.44
C THR A 167 -14.35 0.82 -7.52
N GLY A 168 -13.67 1.80 -8.12
CA GLY A 168 -12.66 1.57 -9.15
C GLY A 168 -13.21 1.09 -10.49
N THR A 169 -12.32 0.96 -11.47
CA THR A 169 -12.63 0.54 -12.84
C THR A 169 -11.73 -0.61 -13.27
N LEU A 170 -12.31 -1.69 -13.80
CA LEU A 170 -11.55 -2.79 -14.39
C LEU A 170 -11.18 -2.47 -15.84
N PHE A 171 -9.89 -2.32 -16.11
CA PHE A 171 -9.36 -2.30 -17.46
C PHE A 171 -8.86 -3.68 -17.85
N ARG A 172 -9.37 -4.23 -18.95
CA ARG A 172 -8.93 -5.55 -19.45
C ARG A 172 -7.54 -5.44 -20.09
N ALA A 173 -6.78 -6.53 -20.06
CA ALA A 173 -5.52 -6.61 -20.81
C ALA A 173 -5.72 -6.19 -22.29
N GLY A 174 -4.79 -5.41 -22.83
CA GLY A 174 -4.87 -4.82 -24.17
C GLY A 174 -5.65 -3.50 -24.24
N THR A 175 -6.32 -3.07 -23.18
CA THR A 175 -7.01 -1.77 -23.16
C THR A 175 -5.98 -0.64 -23.18
N LYS A 176 -6.19 0.37 -24.04
CA LYS A 176 -5.40 1.61 -24.06
C LYS A 176 -6.02 2.63 -23.11
N ARG A 177 -5.25 3.16 -22.17
CA ARG A 177 -5.64 4.24 -21.26
C ARG A 177 -4.87 5.51 -21.58
N THR A 178 -5.59 6.61 -21.74
CA THR A 178 -5.03 7.96 -21.83
C THR A 178 -5.12 8.62 -20.45
N ARG A 179 -4.01 9.16 -19.96
CA ARG A 179 -3.91 9.89 -18.69
C ARG A 179 -4.35 11.34 -18.88
N ALA A 180 -4.58 12.04 -17.77
CA ALA A 180 -4.97 13.46 -17.78
C ALA A 180 -3.93 14.36 -18.47
N ASP A 181 -2.65 14.00 -18.44
CA ASP A 181 -1.57 14.70 -19.13
C ASP A 181 -1.48 14.41 -20.64
N GLY A 182 -2.43 13.65 -21.20
CA GLY A 182 -2.48 13.27 -22.61
C GLY A 182 -1.56 12.10 -22.98
N THR A 183 -0.71 11.62 -22.08
CA THR A 183 0.09 10.41 -22.32
C THR A 183 -0.79 9.17 -22.32
N ALA A 184 -0.41 8.13 -23.06
CA ALA A 184 -1.18 6.89 -23.12
C ALA A 184 -0.30 5.67 -22.89
N PHE A 185 -0.90 4.62 -22.33
CA PHE A 185 -0.28 3.31 -22.17
C PHE A 185 -1.32 2.21 -22.42
N THR A 186 -0.84 0.99 -22.66
CA THR A 186 -1.69 -0.19 -22.82
C THR A 186 -1.49 -1.10 -21.62
N PHE A 187 -2.58 -1.62 -21.05
CA PHE A 187 -2.50 -2.59 -19.96
C PHE A 187 -1.97 -3.92 -20.48
N ASN A 188 -0.88 -4.42 -19.90
CA ASN A 188 -0.34 -5.75 -20.22
C ASN A 188 -1.13 -6.87 -19.54
N GLU A 189 -1.82 -6.57 -18.44
CA GLU A 189 -2.72 -7.49 -17.74
C GLU A 189 -3.98 -6.77 -17.27
N SER A 190 -5.06 -7.50 -17.07
CA SER A 190 -6.30 -6.94 -16.54
C SER A 190 -6.06 -6.34 -15.16
N THR A 191 -6.41 -5.08 -14.96
CA THR A 191 -6.05 -4.28 -13.78
C THR A 191 -7.25 -3.47 -13.32
N TYR A 192 -7.53 -3.54 -12.02
CA TYR A 192 -8.45 -2.61 -11.38
C TYR A 192 -7.71 -1.33 -11.04
N GLU A 193 -8.28 -0.20 -11.41
CA GLU A 193 -7.77 1.11 -11.05
C GLU A 193 -8.73 1.81 -10.10
N VAL A 194 -8.23 2.18 -8.93
CA VAL A 194 -8.99 2.90 -7.90
C VAL A 194 -8.47 4.33 -7.85
N LEU A 195 -9.34 5.31 -8.13
CA LEU A 195 -8.99 6.72 -7.94
C LEU A 195 -8.77 6.98 -6.46
N PHE A 196 -7.83 7.86 -6.13
CA PHE A 196 -7.56 8.25 -4.74
C PHE A 196 -8.78 8.92 -4.10
N SER A 197 -9.61 9.63 -4.90
CA SER A 197 -10.89 10.18 -4.46
C SER A 197 -11.91 9.13 -4.00
N ASP A 198 -11.77 7.89 -4.47
CA ASP A 198 -12.72 6.81 -4.21
C ASP A 198 -12.27 5.91 -3.03
N ILE A 199 -11.08 6.18 -2.48
CA ILE A 199 -10.55 5.44 -1.32
C ILE A 199 -11.24 5.94 -0.06
N ALA A 200 -11.78 5.01 0.74
CA ALA A 200 -12.35 5.34 2.03
C ALA A 200 -11.24 5.82 2.97
N PRO A 201 -11.38 6.99 3.62
CA PRO A 201 -10.27 7.62 4.33
C PRO A 201 -9.77 6.78 5.52
N PRO A 202 -8.52 7.00 5.98
CA PRO A 202 -7.96 6.27 7.12
C PRO A 202 -8.67 6.60 8.43
N VAL A 203 -8.63 5.69 9.40
CA VAL A 203 -9.19 5.94 10.73
C VAL A 203 -8.19 6.72 11.58
N VAL A 204 -8.60 7.89 12.09
CA VAL A 204 -7.75 8.70 12.97
C VAL A 204 -7.85 8.20 14.41
N THR A 205 -6.76 7.65 14.93
CA THR A 205 -6.65 7.24 16.35
C THR A 205 -5.87 8.27 17.17
N ASN A 206 -6.01 8.23 18.49
CA ASN A 206 -5.24 9.10 19.40
C ASN A 206 -3.73 8.88 19.32
N SER A 207 -3.30 7.64 19.08
CA SER A 207 -1.88 7.33 18.91
C SER A 207 -1.32 7.87 17.62
N LEU A 208 -2.06 7.70 16.54
CA LEU A 208 -1.69 8.20 15.22
C LEU A 208 -1.50 9.72 15.23
N ARG A 209 -2.35 10.47 15.96
CA ARG A 209 -2.19 11.94 16.13
C ARG A 209 -0.90 12.35 16.84
N ARG A 210 -0.29 11.46 17.62
CA ARG A 210 0.95 11.72 18.36
C ARG A 210 2.20 11.39 17.56
N ILE A 211 2.05 10.78 16.39
CA ILE A 211 3.17 10.46 15.52
C ILE A 211 3.76 11.76 14.97
N LYS A 212 5.10 11.85 14.95
CA LYS A 212 5.82 13.01 14.42
C LYS A 212 5.36 13.30 13.00
N GLY A 213 5.15 14.59 12.69
CA GLY A 213 4.75 15.03 11.36
C GLY A 213 3.29 14.74 11.00
N PHE A 214 2.46 14.30 11.97
CA PHE A 214 1.02 14.12 11.78
C PHE A 214 0.37 15.39 11.21
N ARG A 215 -0.31 15.24 10.09
CA ARG A 215 -1.18 16.27 9.51
C ARG A 215 -2.31 15.63 8.71
N LEU A 216 -3.48 16.27 8.75
CA LEU A 216 -4.57 15.99 7.82
C LEU A 216 -4.34 16.77 6.53
N CYS A 217 -4.55 16.12 5.40
CA CYS A 217 -4.37 16.70 4.07
C CYS A 217 -5.57 16.37 3.20
N GLU A 218 -5.82 17.21 2.20
CA GLU A 218 -6.87 17.01 1.21
C GLU A 218 -6.25 16.76 -0.16
N LEU A 219 -6.89 15.90 -0.94
CA LEU A 219 -6.52 15.68 -2.34
C LEU A 219 -6.75 16.98 -3.13
N LYS A 220 -5.82 17.29 -4.03
CA LYS A 220 -5.97 18.36 -5.02
C LYS A 220 -6.91 18.00 -6.15
#